data_AF-A0A8S2PQJ2-F1
#
_entry.id   AF-A0A8S2PQJ2-F1
#
_cell.length_a   1.000
_cell.length_b   1.000
_cell.length_c   1.000
_cell.angle_alpha   90.00
_cell.angle_beta   90.00
_cell.angle_gamma   90.00
#
_symmetry.space_group_name_H-M   'P 1'
#
loop_
_entity.id
_entity.type
_entity.pdbx_description
1 polymer ?
#
loop_
_entity_poly.entity_id
_entity_poly.type
_entity_poly.pdbx_seq_one_letter_code
_entity_poly.pdbx_strand_id
1 'polypeptide(L)'
;MRPKQNSDTTITAASTTNSSGASSVSRIPTCSSFGSRMSVIGTAHPDVVRIKVYKPNSVNGESESKKFCVDPRLTSYNTLQCLIAQAFDIKTDFVINAIVKDSYGRETITAIWSDWDLDAAFQNVIQESCLKLRYELTHREDGLDDWDFIHIGDFGSNIRWFSVDSRSIIATVNQTAGKAASALNKAINWMYGVNGRRNIQPLGEGDLKKFLDCEGRLIHNIELRQAIFDGGIEPSFRKVVWRHLLNIFPSSMTGTERIEYLKSVNIQYEKLKMRWAHEHESCQEKTETIRLIMQTVRKDALRTDRAFGFYAGSDNNVNVQSLFNILTTYCVNHPSITYCQGMNDYASTLLYVMREEALTYICFCSIMKRIRANFATDGVAIATKFHHLKVLFQAVDPVYWDYFCTADAVNLLFVYRWLLLECKREFPFSDALRVLEVMWSTLPIDNEPPSLSEIPLLATLDSNEKLCFTCASTRPDCSVRRAISCPDLYLSTEPI
;
A
#
# COMPACT_ATOMS: atom_id res chain seq x y z
N MET A 1 -64.00 -11.34 -26.43
CA MET A 1 -64.55 -12.49 -25.68
C MET A 1 -63.88 -12.55 -24.32
N ARG A 2 -64.68 -12.34 -23.26
CA ARG A 2 -64.52 -12.63 -21.81
C ARG A 2 -63.16 -12.49 -21.09
N PRO A 3 -63.11 -11.71 -19.99
CA PRO A 3 -62.18 -11.86 -18.87
C PRO A 3 -62.76 -12.80 -17.79
N LYS A 4 -61.98 -13.20 -16.77
CA LYS A 4 -62.52 -13.56 -15.44
C LYS A 4 -61.46 -13.54 -14.33
N GLN A 5 -61.70 -12.67 -13.35
CA GLN A 5 -61.21 -12.74 -11.97
C GLN A 5 -62.21 -13.50 -11.08
N ASN A 6 -61.65 -14.01 -9.97
CA ASN A 6 -62.20 -14.29 -8.64
C ASN A 6 -63.32 -15.34 -8.43
N SER A 7 -63.06 -16.21 -7.46
CA SER A 7 -64.04 -16.64 -6.45
C SER A 7 -63.35 -16.98 -5.13
N ASP A 8 -63.78 -16.27 -4.09
CA ASP A 8 -63.50 -16.44 -2.67
C ASP A 8 -63.89 -17.81 -2.12
N THR A 9 -63.30 -18.20 -0.98
CA THR A 9 -64.05 -18.94 0.05
C THR A 9 -63.67 -18.45 1.45
N THR A 10 -64.71 -17.94 2.09
CA THR A 10 -64.92 -17.37 3.42
C THR A 10 -64.79 -18.40 4.56
N ILE A 11 -64.26 -18.02 5.73
CA ILE A 11 -64.84 -18.25 7.09
C ILE A 11 -64.30 -17.13 8.02
N THR A 12 -65.04 -16.05 8.27
CA THR A 12 -65.99 -15.75 9.38
C THR A 12 -65.36 -15.54 10.76
N ALA A 13 -65.71 -14.39 11.35
CA ALA A 13 -65.18 -13.74 12.54
C ALA A 13 -66.11 -13.80 13.77
N ALA A 14 -65.56 -13.39 14.92
CA ALA A 14 -66.14 -12.67 16.08
C ALA A 14 -65.56 -13.26 17.38
N SER A 15 -65.08 -12.51 18.38
CA SER A 15 -65.65 -11.30 18.99
C SER A 15 -64.63 -10.46 19.81
N THR A 16 -64.64 -9.14 19.59
CA THR A 16 -64.70 -8.00 20.56
C THR A 16 -64.26 -8.22 22.04
N THR A 17 -63.48 -7.36 22.73
CA THR A 17 -63.52 -5.88 22.90
C THR A 17 -62.22 -5.28 23.51
N ASN A 18 -61.84 -4.05 23.07
CA ASN A 18 -61.30 -2.85 23.77
C ASN A 18 -60.28 -2.98 24.94
N SER A 19 -59.25 -2.13 25.14
CA SER A 19 -58.90 -0.77 24.66
C SER A 19 -57.44 -0.38 25.03
N SER A 20 -56.84 0.53 24.24
CA SER A 20 -55.75 1.50 24.55
C SER A 20 -54.42 0.96 25.15
N GLY A 21 -53.22 1.16 24.61
CA GLY A 21 -52.70 2.22 23.74
C GLY A 21 -51.43 2.77 24.38
N ALA A 22 -50.24 2.29 23.97
CA ALA A 22 -48.95 2.99 24.14
C ALA A 22 -47.84 2.27 23.34
N SER A 23 -47.09 3.07 22.61
CA SER A 23 -45.99 2.77 21.69
C SER A 23 -44.79 2.04 22.31
N SER A 24 -44.25 1.01 21.65
CA SER A 24 -42.83 0.63 21.78
C SER A 24 -42.29 -0.14 20.57
N VAL A 25 -41.31 0.51 19.93
CA VAL A 25 -40.09 0.03 19.26
C VAL A 25 -40.00 -1.47 18.94
N SER A 26 -39.91 -1.79 17.65
CA SER A 26 -39.65 -3.11 17.10
C SER A 26 -38.21 -3.59 17.36
N ARG A 27 -38.15 -4.66 18.15
CA ARG A 27 -37.16 -5.74 18.30
C ARG A 27 -35.95 -5.77 17.35
N ILE A 28 -34.78 -5.83 18.01
CA ILE A 28 -33.50 -6.36 17.54
C ILE A 28 -33.60 -7.90 17.39
N PRO A 29 -33.07 -8.54 16.33
CA PRO A 29 -32.84 -9.98 16.32
C PRO A 29 -31.55 -10.31 17.09
N THR A 30 -31.66 -11.21 18.05
CA THR A 30 -30.54 -11.82 18.78
C THR A 30 -29.66 -12.63 17.84
N CYS A 31 -28.38 -12.27 17.72
CA CYS A 31 -27.37 -13.09 17.05
C CYS A 31 -26.47 -13.74 18.11
N SER A 32 -26.77 -15.01 18.38
CA SER A 32 -25.95 -15.94 19.15
C SER A 32 -24.95 -16.62 18.21
N SER A 33 -23.70 -16.16 18.19
CA SER A 33 -22.54 -16.98 17.87
C SER A 33 -21.29 -16.35 18.48
N PHE A 34 -21.03 -16.66 19.75
CA PHE A 34 -19.75 -16.34 20.40
C PHE A 34 -18.67 -17.24 19.78
N GLY A 35 -17.83 -16.68 18.91
CA GLY A 35 -16.56 -17.28 18.52
C GLY A 35 -15.52 -16.96 19.60
N SER A 36 -15.02 -17.98 20.29
CA SER A 36 -13.94 -17.83 21.27
C SER A 36 -12.63 -17.44 20.59
N ARG A 37 -11.95 -16.43 21.15
CA ARG A 37 -10.62 -15.97 20.78
C ARG A 37 -9.57 -17.03 21.14
N MET A 38 -8.67 -17.38 20.22
CA MET A 38 -7.51 -18.22 20.55
C MET A 38 -6.55 -17.41 21.41
N SER A 39 -6.39 -17.79 22.69
CA SER A 39 -5.37 -17.23 23.57
C SER A 39 -3.99 -17.68 23.11
N VAL A 40 -3.01 -16.78 23.16
CA VAL A 40 -1.58 -17.15 23.13
C VAL A 40 -1.34 -18.14 24.27
N ILE A 41 -0.72 -19.28 23.94
CA ILE A 41 -0.45 -20.37 24.87
C ILE A 41 0.39 -19.82 26.05
N GLY A 42 -0.21 -19.75 27.24
CA GLY A 42 0.52 -19.67 28.52
C GLY A 42 0.55 -18.34 29.30
N THR A 43 -0.21 -17.29 28.95
CA THR A 43 -0.17 -16.02 29.72
C THR A 43 -1.47 -15.72 30.47
N ALA A 44 -1.38 -15.53 31.79
CA ALA A 44 -2.52 -15.22 32.66
C ALA A 44 -2.94 -13.74 32.55
N HIS A 45 -4.16 -13.48 32.06
CA HIS A 45 -4.80 -12.17 32.13
C HIS A 45 -5.69 -12.08 33.38
N PRO A 46 -5.86 -10.90 34.00
CA PRO A 46 -6.90 -10.71 35.02
C PRO A 46 -8.30 -10.94 34.42
N ASP A 47 -9.20 -11.57 35.19
CA ASP A 47 -10.56 -11.92 34.74
C ASP A 47 -11.37 -10.70 34.27
N VAL A 48 -11.06 -9.51 34.80
CA VAL A 48 -11.71 -8.25 34.44
C VAL A 48 -10.67 -7.13 34.39
N VAL A 49 -10.65 -6.37 33.30
CA VAL A 49 -9.85 -5.17 33.14
C VAL A 49 -10.73 -3.93 33.22
N ARG A 50 -10.37 -2.99 34.09
CA ARG A 50 -10.98 -1.65 34.14
C ARG A 50 -10.39 -0.78 33.05
N ILE A 51 -11.24 -0.17 32.23
CA ILE A 51 -10.85 0.76 31.17
C ILE A 51 -11.36 2.16 31.53
N LYS A 52 -10.49 3.16 31.39
CA LYS A 52 -10.84 4.58 31.47
C LYS A 52 -10.48 5.26 30.14
N VAL A 53 -11.48 5.78 29.45
CA VAL A 53 -11.31 6.42 28.13
C VAL A 53 -11.46 7.93 28.26
N TYR A 54 -10.54 8.67 27.65
CA TYR A 54 -10.48 10.13 27.63
C TYR A 54 -10.88 10.67 26.25
N LYS A 55 -11.64 11.77 26.24
CA LYS A 55 -11.97 12.55 25.03
C LYS A 55 -10.73 13.27 24.46
N PRO A 56 -10.62 13.47 23.14
CA PRO A 56 -9.54 14.26 22.55
C PRO A 56 -9.50 15.71 23.09
N ASN A 57 -8.30 16.27 23.26
CA ASN A 57 -7.99 17.66 23.64
C ASN A 57 -8.21 18.14 25.09
N SER A 58 -8.34 17.25 26.08
CA SER A 58 -8.30 17.68 27.48
C SER A 58 -6.86 17.68 28.02
N VAL A 59 -6.22 18.85 28.06
CA VAL A 59 -4.83 18.97 28.60
C VAL A 59 -4.81 19.26 30.10
N ASN A 60 -5.87 19.79 30.73
CA ASN A 60 -5.82 20.20 32.14
C ASN A 60 -7.06 19.80 32.97
N GLY A 61 -7.16 18.51 33.34
CA GLY A 61 -7.76 18.12 34.63
C GLY A 61 -9.29 18.01 34.77
N GLU A 62 -10.10 18.56 33.87
CA GLU A 62 -11.56 18.31 33.86
C GLU A 62 -12.01 17.59 32.58
N SER A 63 -11.46 16.39 32.36
CA SER A 63 -11.79 15.58 31.20
C SER A 63 -13.08 14.80 31.40
N GLU A 64 -14.05 15.00 30.51
CA GLU A 64 -15.13 14.05 30.27
C GLU A 64 -14.52 12.68 29.95
N SER A 65 -14.52 11.79 30.94
CA SER A 65 -13.95 10.45 30.83
C SER A 65 -15.00 9.43 31.22
N LYS A 66 -15.07 8.34 30.45
CA LYS A 66 -15.99 7.23 30.71
C LYS A 66 -15.20 6.02 31.16
N LYS A 67 -15.76 5.30 32.12
CA LYS A 67 -15.16 4.10 32.71
C LYS A 67 -16.08 2.92 32.48
N PHE A 68 -15.51 1.81 32.05
CA PHE A 68 -16.23 0.54 31.93
C PHE A 68 -15.25 -0.62 32.17
N CYS A 69 -15.79 -1.81 32.36
CA CYS A 69 -15.00 -3.03 32.56
C CYS A 69 -15.18 -3.96 31.37
N VAL A 70 -14.12 -4.67 31.00
CA VAL A 70 -14.14 -5.64 29.91
C VAL A 70 -13.49 -6.95 30.36
N ASP A 71 -13.94 -8.08 29.81
CA ASP A 71 -13.22 -9.35 29.91
C ASP A 71 -12.21 -9.42 28.74
N PRO A 72 -10.89 -9.45 29.01
CA PRO A 72 -9.85 -9.53 27.98
C PRO A 72 -9.98 -10.73 27.03
N ARG A 73 -10.58 -11.84 27.49
CA ARG A 73 -10.75 -13.07 26.71
C ARG A 73 -11.88 -12.96 25.69
N LEU A 74 -12.84 -12.07 25.93
CA LEU A 74 -14.05 -11.93 25.11
C LEU A 74 -14.09 -10.61 24.31
N THR A 75 -13.25 -9.65 24.66
CA THR A 75 -13.28 -8.31 24.07
C THR A 75 -12.23 -8.19 22.98
N SER A 76 -12.69 -8.20 21.72
CA SER A 76 -11.85 -7.87 20.56
C SER A 76 -11.66 -6.35 20.43
N TYR A 77 -10.68 -5.93 19.63
CA TYR A 77 -10.46 -4.55 19.22
C TYR A 77 -11.72 -3.92 18.63
N ASN A 78 -12.41 -4.64 17.73
CA ASN A 78 -13.66 -4.18 17.13
C ASN A 78 -14.76 -4.01 18.18
N THR A 79 -14.85 -4.94 19.13
CA THR A 79 -15.79 -4.85 20.25
C THR A 79 -15.49 -3.62 21.12
N LEU A 80 -14.22 -3.40 21.45
CA LEU A 80 -13.78 -2.24 22.21
C LEU A 80 -14.08 -0.92 21.46
N GLN A 81 -13.85 -0.89 20.15
CA GLN A 81 -14.19 0.25 19.30
C GLN A 81 -15.70 0.52 19.31
N CYS A 82 -16.54 -0.50 19.15
CA CYS A 82 -17.99 -0.34 19.28
C CYS A 82 -18.41 0.20 20.66
N LEU A 83 -17.81 -0.32 21.74
CA LEU A 83 -18.08 0.14 23.11
C LEU A 83 -17.70 1.62 23.29
N ILE A 84 -16.57 2.06 22.76
CA ILE A 84 -16.13 3.46 22.82
C ILE A 84 -17.03 4.34 21.96
N ALA A 85 -17.38 3.91 20.75
CA ALA A 85 -18.26 4.63 19.85
C ALA A 85 -19.63 4.88 20.51
N GLN A 86 -20.22 3.83 21.10
CA GLN A 86 -21.47 3.92 21.84
C GLN A 86 -21.34 4.78 23.10
N ALA A 87 -20.24 4.63 23.84
CA ALA A 87 -20.02 5.38 25.06
C ALA A 87 -19.93 6.88 24.77
N PHE A 88 -19.33 7.32 23.67
CA PHE A 88 -19.10 8.74 23.37
C PHE A 88 -19.97 9.30 22.24
N ASP A 89 -20.96 8.55 21.75
CA ASP A 89 -21.81 8.91 20.58
C ASP A 89 -20.98 9.32 19.35
N ILE A 90 -19.91 8.56 19.07
CA ILE A 90 -19.02 8.81 17.93
C ILE A 90 -19.64 8.19 16.68
N LYS A 91 -19.84 9.02 15.64
CA LYS A 91 -20.46 8.61 14.37
C LYS A 91 -19.47 8.45 13.20
N THR A 92 -18.22 8.85 13.41
CA THR A 92 -17.14 8.81 12.41
C THR A 92 -16.08 7.79 12.81
N ASP A 93 -15.21 7.45 11.87
CA ASP A 93 -14.03 6.63 12.18
C ASP A 93 -13.13 7.34 13.21
N PHE A 94 -12.47 6.54 14.05
CA PHE A 94 -11.56 7.02 15.08
C PHE A 94 -10.53 5.95 15.42
N VAL A 95 -9.37 6.40 15.89
CA VAL A 95 -8.28 5.53 16.38
C VAL A 95 -8.30 5.47 17.89
N ILE A 96 -7.96 4.32 18.46
CA ILE A 96 -7.82 4.12 19.90
C ILE A 96 -6.33 4.16 20.24
N ASN A 97 -5.96 4.96 21.23
CA ASN A 97 -4.60 5.09 21.74
C ASN A 97 -4.56 4.70 23.23
N ALA A 98 -3.71 3.74 23.60
CA ALA A 98 -3.36 3.45 24.97
C ALA A 98 -2.39 4.49 25.55
N ILE A 99 -2.59 4.85 26.81
CA ILE A 99 -1.65 5.66 27.58
C ILE A 99 -0.91 4.70 28.50
N VAL A 100 0.35 4.44 28.17
CA VAL A 100 1.25 3.52 28.89
C VAL A 100 2.33 4.33 29.58
N LYS A 101 2.85 3.90 30.72
CA LYS A 101 4.03 4.55 31.33
C LYS A 101 5.29 3.79 30.96
N ASP A 102 6.33 4.52 30.55
CA ASP A 102 7.66 3.96 30.35
C ASP A 102 8.31 3.56 31.69
N SER A 103 9.45 2.87 31.63
CA SER A 103 10.24 2.46 32.81
C SER A 103 10.74 3.64 33.66
N TYR A 104 10.61 4.87 33.17
CA TYR A 104 10.98 6.11 33.86
C TYR A 104 9.74 6.86 34.39
N GLY A 105 8.53 6.28 34.28
CA GLY A 105 7.29 6.84 34.78
C GLY A 105 6.65 7.91 33.88
N ARG A 106 7.15 8.12 32.65
CA ARG A 106 6.57 9.07 31.69
C ARG A 106 5.44 8.42 30.92
N GLU A 107 4.31 9.11 30.80
CA GLU A 107 3.17 8.66 29.99
C GLU A 107 3.51 8.78 28.49
N THR A 108 3.59 7.64 27.80
CA THR A 108 3.69 7.53 26.34
C THR A 108 2.34 7.10 25.77
N ILE A 109 2.06 7.58 24.56
CA ILE A 109 0.83 7.26 23.84
C ILE A 109 1.18 6.19 22.79
N THR A 110 0.48 5.06 22.85
CA THR A 110 0.67 3.93 21.94
C THR A 110 -0.66 3.61 21.26
N ALA A 111 -0.71 3.68 19.94
CA ALA A 111 -1.91 3.36 19.19
C ALA A 111 -2.24 1.86 19.24
N ILE A 112 -3.52 1.52 19.43
CA ILE A 112 -4.06 0.17 19.37
C ILE A 112 -4.71 0.00 18.00
N TRP A 113 -4.23 -0.96 17.22
CA TRP A 113 -4.71 -1.21 15.86
C TRP A 113 -5.32 -2.60 15.67
N SER A 114 -5.16 -3.49 16.65
CA SER A 114 -5.53 -4.89 16.52
C SER A 114 -5.77 -5.54 17.88
N ASP A 115 -6.31 -6.74 17.83
CA ASP A 115 -6.44 -7.66 18.98
C ASP A 115 -5.10 -7.90 19.68
N TRP A 116 -3.99 -7.98 18.92
CA TRP A 116 -2.66 -8.18 19.49
C TRP A 116 -2.17 -6.97 20.29
N ASP A 117 -2.36 -5.76 19.75
CA ASP A 117 -2.00 -4.52 20.46
C ASP A 117 -2.88 -4.34 21.70
N LEU A 118 -4.14 -4.77 21.61
CA LEU A 118 -5.07 -4.77 22.73
C LEU A 118 -4.65 -5.77 23.81
N ASP A 119 -4.16 -6.96 23.44
CA ASP A 119 -3.60 -7.93 24.40
C ASP A 119 -2.34 -7.42 25.07
N ALA A 120 -1.43 -6.81 24.32
CA ALA A 120 -0.25 -6.16 24.87
C ALA A 120 -0.64 -5.01 25.81
N ALA A 121 -1.68 -4.24 25.47
CA ALA A 121 -2.23 -3.21 26.34
C ALA A 121 -2.81 -3.81 27.63
N PHE A 122 -3.53 -4.94 27.56
CA PHE A 122 -4.05 -5.63 28.74
C PHE A 122 -2.95 -6.19 29.65
N GLN A 123 -1.82 -6.64 29.09
CA GLN A 123 -0.69 -7.11 29.89
C GLN A 123 -0.04 -5.97 30.69
N ASN A 124 0.02 -4.77 30.14
CA ASN A 124 0.52 -3.59 30.85
C ASN A 124 -0.36 -3.18 32.06
N VAL A 125 -1.64 -3.58 32.08
CA VAL A 125 -2.57 -3.33 33.21
C VAL A 125 -2.20 -4.18 34.44
N ILE A 126 -1.42 -5.25 34.30
CA ILE A 126 -0.99 -6.04 35.47
C ILE A 126 -0.16 -5.17 36.44
N GLN A 127 0.46 -4.09 35.96
CA GLN A 127 1.20 -3.11 36.76
C GLN A 127 0.38 -1.84 37.15
N GLU A 128 -0.67 -1.50 36.41
CA GLU A 128 -1.53 -0.32 36.67
C GLU A 128 -2.99 -0.74 36.91
N SER A 129 -3.62 -0.27 37.99
CA SER A 129 -5.00 -0.66 38.38
C SER A 129 -6.14 -0.40 37.35
N CYS A 130 -5.84 0.18 36.19
CA CYS A 130 -6.77 0.52 35.10
C CYS A 130 -6.02 0.77 33.78
N LEU A 131 -6.54 0.27 32.66
CA LEU A 131 -6.10 0.65 31.31
C LEU A 131 -6.61 2.05 30.98
N LYS A 132 -5.71 2.98 30.65
CA LYS A 132 -6.07 4.32 30.20
C LYS A 132 -6.02 4.40 28.68
N LEU A 133 -7.11 4.83 28.06
CA LEU A 133 -7.23 4.99 26.61
C LEU A 133 -7.63 6.42 26.24
N ARG A 134 -7.28 6.85 25.04
CA ARG A 134 -7.77 8.07 24.40
C ARG A 134 -8.20 7.70 22.99
N TYR A 135 -9.31 8.26 22.51
CA TYR A 135 -9.65 8.16 21.09
C TYR A 135 -9.30 9.45 20.35
N GLU A 136 -9.02 9.32 19.06
CA GLU A 136 -8.75 10.44 18.17
C GLU A 136 -9.59 10.28 16.90
N LEU A 137 -10.41 11.28 16.58
CA LEU A 137 -11.26 11.25 15.39
C LEU A 137 -10.36 11.31 14.16
N THR A 138 -10.54 10.38 13.23
CA THR A 138 -9.87 10.47 11.93
C THR A 138 -10.67 11.45 11.09
N HIS A 139 -10.09 12.61 10.80
CA HIS A 139 -10.59 13.48 9.75
C HIS A 139 -10.34 12.80 8.41
N ARG A 140 -11.28 11.94 7.99
CA ARG A 140 -11.34 11.49 6.61
C ARG A 140 -12.08 12.59 5.86
N GLU A 141 -11.36 13.48 5.20
CA GLU A 141 -11.99 14.32 4.19
C GLU A 141 -12.51 13.36 3.11
N ASP A 142 -13.83 13.22 3.03
CA ASP A 142 -14.49 12.35 2.06
C ASP A 142 -14.03 12.72 0.65
N GLY A 143 -13.13 11.91 0.08
CA GLY A 143 -12.70 12.01 -1.32
C GLY A 143 -11.21 12.20 -1.57
N LEU A 144 -10.37 12.39 -0.55
CA LEU A 144 -8.92 12.54 -0.72
C LEU A 144 -8.16 11.36 -0.10
N ASP A 145 -7.37 10.66 -0.91
CA ASP A 145 -6.47 9.58 -0.50
C ASP A 145 -5.20 10.19 0.13
N ASP A 146 -4.46 9.41 0.94
CA ASP A 146 -3.19 9.85 1.55
C ASP A 146 -2.16 10.30 0.49
N TRP A 147 -2.37 9.94 -0.78
CA TRP A 147 -1.57 10.38 -1.91
C TRP A 147 -1.86 11.80 -2.40
N ASP A 148 -3.01 12.37 -2.04
CA ASP A 148 -3.46 13.67 -2.54
C ASP A 148 -2.84 14.84 -1.75
N PHE A 149 -2.21 14.54 -0.61
CA PHE A 149 -1.43 15.47 0.21
C PHE A 149 0.06 15.12 0.14
N ILE A 150 0.80 15.80 -0.73
CA ILE A 150 2.26 15.68 -0.82
C ILE A 150 2.87 16.96 -0.25
N HIS A 151 3.51 16.89 0.93
CA HIS A 151 4.23 18.05 1.44
C HIS A 151 5.64 18.08 0.86
N ILE A 152 6.09 19.26 0.41
CA ILE A 152 7.45 19.46 -0.11
C ILE A 152 8.52 19.06 0.93
N GLY A 153 8.19 19.12 2.22
CA GLY A 153 9.06 18.69 3.33
C GLY A 153 9.08 17.18 3.60
N ASP A 154 8.17 16.39 3.02
CA ASP A 154 8.22 14.91 3.08
C ASP A 154 9.38 14.36 2.25
N PHE A 155 9.86 15.16 1.31
CA PHE A 155 11.10 14.94 0.62
C PHE A 155 12.24 15.49 1.48
N GLY A 156 13.14 14.61 1.92
CA GLY A 156 14.32 15.04 2.67
C GLY A 156 15.02 16.23 2.01
N SER A 157 15.64 17.09 2.81
CA SER A 157 16.32 18.34 2.40
C SER A 157 17.40 18.18 1.31
N ASN A 158 17.66 16.94 0.86
CA ASN A 158 18.59 16.57 -0.20
C ASN A 158 17.97 16.46 -1.59
N ILE A 159 16.64 16.54 -1.77
CA ILE A 159 16.07 16.63 -3.13
C ILE A 159 16.38 18.02 -3.67
N ARG A 160 17.51 18.14 -4.39
CA ARG A 160 17.76 19.25 -5.29
C ARG A 160 16.76 19.12 -6.44
N TRP A 161 15.62 19.75 -6.30
CA TRP A 161 14.79 20.15 -7.44
C TRP A 161 15.68 21.00 -8.33
N PHE A 162 16.29 20.38 -9.35
CA PHE A 162 17.25 21.06 -10.22
C PHE A 162 16.66 22.39 -10.66
N SER A 163 17.31 23.49 -10.26
CA SER A 163 17.02 24.80 -10.84
C SER A 163 17.45 24.73 -12.30
N VAL A 164 16.51 25.01 -13.19
CA VAL A 164 16.71 24.96 -14.63
C VAL A 164 17.56 26.16 -15.02
N ASP A 165 18.84 25.93 -15.32
CA ASP A 165 19.61 26.90 -16.10
C ASP A 165 19.31 26.64 -17.59
N SER A 166 18.38 27.43 -18.13
CA SER A 166 17.82 27.28 -19.48
C SER A 166 18.88 27.27 -20.60
N ARG A 167 20.12 27.69 -20.33
CA ARG A 167 21.19 27.83 -21.34
C ARG A 167 22.09 26.61 -21.50
N SER A 168 22.30 25.79 -20.46
CA SER A 168 23.15 24.57 -20.59
C SER A 168 22.40 23.37 -21.16
N ILE A 169 21.06 23.42 -21.10
CA ILE A 169 20.15 22.33 -21.49
C ILE A 169 20.04 22.22 -23.02
N ILE A 170 20.07 23.34 -23.75
CA ILE A 170 19.92 23.33 -25.22
C ILE A 170 21.07 22.56 -25.90
N ALA A 171 22.28 22.56 -25.33
CA ALA A 171 23.43 21.89 -25.92
C ALA A 171 23.42 20.36 -25.74
N THR A 172 23.07 19.86 -24.55
CA THR A 172 23.08 18.41 -24.25
C THR A 172 21.80 17.71 -24.71
N VAL A 173 20.66 18.40 -24.66
CA VAL A 173 19.35 17.87 -25.09
C VAL A 173 19.28 17.74 -26.61
N ASN A 174 19.99 18.54 -27.41
CA ASN A 174 19.96 18.38 -28.87
C ASN A 174 20.50 17.03 -29.36
N GLN A 175 21.38 16.36 -28.61
CA GLN A 175 21.97 15.07 -29.03
C GLN A 175 21.15 13.84 -28.61
N THR A 176 20.43 13.90 -27.48
CA THR A 176 19.56 12.81 -26.96
C THR A 176 18.08 13.04 -27.22
N ALA A 177 17.60 14.29 -27.22
CA ALA A 177 16.22 14.62 -27.58
C ALA A 177 15.92 14.43 -29.06
N GLY A 178 16.90 14.46 -29.96
CA GLY A 178 16.64 14.05 -31.34
C GLY A 178 16.08 12.62 -31.43
N LYS A 179 16.57 11.71 -30.59
CA LYS A 179 16.07 10.31 -30.52
C LYS A 179 14.79 10.21 -29.71
N ALA A 180 14.68 10.88 -28.56
CA ALA A 180 13.48 10.87 -27.73
C ALA A 180 12.29 11.58 -28.40
N ALA A 181 12.50 12.73 -29.03
CA ALA A 181 11.50 13.45 -29.82
C ALA A 181 11.16 12.73 -31.12
N SER A 182 12.10 12.03 -31.78
CA SER A 182 11.78 11.15 -32.91
C SER A 182 10.95 9.94 -32.47
N ALA A 183 11.27 9.33 -31.34
CA ALA A 183 10.47 8.24 -30.75
C ALA A 183 9.09 8.73 -30.31
N LEU A 184 9.01 9.92 -29.71
CA LEU A 184 7.76 10.57 -29.33
C LEU A 184 6.94 10.94 -30.56
N ASN A 185 7.54 11.51 -31.60
CA ASN A 185 6.87 11.82 -32.87
C ASN A 185 6.42 10.54 -33.59
N LYS A 186 7.18 9.45 -33.51
CA LYS A 186 6.73 8.13 -34.01
C LYS A 186 5.56 7.59 -33.19
N ALA A 187 5.59 7.72 -31.86
CA ALA A 187 4.52 7.30 -30.97
C ALA A 187 3.25 8.14 -31.19
N ILE A 188 3.38 9.46 -31.32
CA ILE A 188 2.31 10.40 -31.68
C ILE A 188 1.77 10.07 -33.07
N ASN A 189 2.61 9.89 -34.08
CA ASN A 189 2.17 9.48 -35.42
C ASN A 189 1.55 8.08 -35.44
N TRP A 190 1.91 7.19 -34.52
CA TRP A 190 1.25 5.89 -34.33
C TRP A 190 -0.11 6.05 -33.62
N MET A 191 -0.22 6.92 -32.61
CA MET A 191 -1.47 7.22 -31.90
C MET A 191 -2.50 7.97 -32.78
N TYR A 192 -2.04 8.92 -33.59
CA TYR A 192 -2.87 9.78 -34.45
C TYR A 192 -2.89 9.33 -35.93
N GLY A 193 -2.08 8.35 -36.30
CA GLY A 193 -2.04 7.79 -37.65
C GLY A 193 -3.24 6.89 -37.93
N VAL A 194 -4.12 7.35 -38.82
CA VAL A 194 -5.32 6.64 -39.33
C VAL A 194 -4.98 5.37 -40.15
N ASN A 195 -3.72 4.92 -40.17
CA ASN A 195 -3.32 3.71 -40.89
C ASN A 195 -3.51 2.47 -40.03
N GLY A 196 -4.76 2.02 -39.98
CA GLY A 196 -5.14 0.66 -39.60
C GLY A 196 -4.86 0.33 -38.14
N ARG A 197 -5.80 0.67 -37.25
CA ARG A 197 -6.01 -0.12 -36.03
C ARG A 197 -6.24 -1.56 -36.47
N ARG A 198 -5.16 -2.34 -36.60
CA ARG A 198 -5.27 -3.80 -36.61
C ARG A 198 -6.08 -4.09 -35.35
N ASN A 199 -7.14 -4.88 -35.49
CA ASN A 199 -7.90 -5.33 -34.34
C ASN A 199 -7.01 -6.35 -33.61
N ILE A 200 -6.03 -5.84 -32.86
CA ILE A 200 -5.04 -6.65 -32.16
C ILE A 200 -5.76 -7.15 -30.92
N GLN A 201 -6.18 -8.40 -31.00
CA GLN A 201 -6.86 -9.05 -29.89
C GLN A 201 -5.88 -9.29 -28.74
N PRO A 202 -6.36 -9.31 -27.48
CA PRO A 202 -5.54 -9.68 -26.35
C PRO A 202 -4.93 -11.08 -26.55
N LEU A 203 -3.70 -11.24 -26.10
CA LEU A 203 -2.98 -12.51 -26.19
C LEU A 203 -3.70 -13.60 -25.39
N GLY A 204 -4.20 -14.62 -26.11
CA GLY A 204 -4.88 -15.79 -25.53
C GLY A 204 -4.01 -17.05 -25.49
N GLU A 205 -4.60 -18.19 -25.10
CA GLU A 205 -3.87 -19.47 -24.93
C GLU A 205 -3.26 -19.97 -26.25
N GLY A 206 -4.01 -19.87 -27.35
CA GLY A 206 -3.54 -20.32 -28.67
C GLY A 206 -2.37 -19.49 -29.21
N ASP A 207 -2.25 -18.23 -28.75
CA ASP A 207 -1.17 -17.35 -29.16
C ASP A 207 0.12 -17.62 -28.38
N LEU A 208 0.04 -17.89 -27.06
CA LEU A 208 1.24 -18.15 -26.27
C LEU A 208 2.07 -19.32 -26.83
N LYS A 209 1.41 -20.37 -27.29
CA LYS A 209 2.06 -21.56 -27.86
C LYS A 209 2.95 -21.23 -29.06
N LYS A 210 2.69 -20.12 -29.77
CA LYS A 210 3.51 -19.66 -30.90
C LYS A 210 4.87 -19.11 -30.46
N PHE A 211 5.00 -18.69 -29.20
CA PHE A 211 6.23 -18.14 -28.65
C PHE A 211 7.06 -19.19 -27.89
N LEU A 212 6.50 -20.39 -27.70
CA LEU A 212 7.11 -21.50 -26.99
C LEU A 212 7.57 -22.59 -27.96
N ASP A 213 8.62 -23.32 -27.62
CA ASP A 213 8.97 -24.56 -28.32
C ASP A 213 8.17 -25.78 -27.80
N CYS A 214 8.44 -26.97 -28.36
CA CYS A 214 7.74 -28.21 -27.98
C CYS A 214 8.00 -28.66 -26.53
N GLU A 215 9.07 -28.18 -25.89
CA GLU A 215 9.40 -28.43 -24.49
C GLU A 215 8.90 -27.31 -23.55
N GLY A 216 8.28 -26.27 -24.12
CA GLY A 216 7.73 -25.13 -23.39
C GLY A 216 8.73 -24.01 -23.11
N ARG A 217 9.94 -24.01 -23.70
CA ARG A 217 10.91 -22.91 -23.56
C ARG A 217 10.44 -21.67 -24.32
N LEU A 218 10.68 -20.47 -23.77
CA LEU A 218 10.27 -19.21 -24.41
C LEU A 218 11.33 -18.78 -25.44
N ILE A 219 11.08 -19.08 -26.71
CA ILE A 219 12.01 -18.83 -27.81
C ILE A 219 11.80 -17.47 -28.49
N HIS A 220 10.59 -16.90 -28.41
CA HIS A 220 10.22 -15.62 -29.04
C HIS A 220 9.79 -14.57 -28.00
N ASN A 221 10.71 -14.21 -27.09
CA ASN A 221 10.43 -13.28 -25.98
C ASN A 221 10.14 -11.85 -26.46
N ILE A 222 10.87 -11.37 -27.46
CA ILE A 222 10.71 -10.02 -28.01
C ILE A 222 9.32 -9.89 -28.66
N GLU A 223 8.93 -10.89 -29.45
CA GLU A 223 7.65 -10.94 -30.14
C GLU A 223 6.50 -11.11 -29.14
N LEU A 224 6.68 -11.89 -28.07
CA LEU A 224 5.71 -12.00 -26.99
C LEU A 224 5.48 -10.63 -26.34
N ARG A 225 6.55 -9.90 -26.02
CA ARG A 225 6.47 -8.55 -25.44
C ARG A 225 5.79 -7.56 -26.38
N GLN A 226 6.13 -7.61 -27.67
CA GLN A 226 5.48 -6.77 -28.68
C GLN A 226 3.98 -7.08 -28.77
N ALA A 227 3.58 -8.35 -28.77
CA ALA A 227 2.17 -8.74 -28.77
C ALA A 227 1.42 -8.22 -27.52
N ILE A 228 2.06 -8.27 -26.34
CA ILE A 228 1.50 -7.72 -25.10
C ILE A 228 1.40 -6.19 -25.18
N PHE A 229 2.41 -5.51 -25.72
CA PHE A 229 2.40 -4.05 -25.91
C PHE A 229 1.24 -3.61 -26.81
N ASP A 230 1.05 -4.32 -27.92
CA ASP A 230 0.07 -3.98 -28.93
C ASP A 230 -1.37 -4.34 -28.55
N GLY A 231 -1.56 -5.48 -27.86
CA GLY A 231 -2.88 -6.09 -27.63
C GLY A 231 -3.26 -6.32 -26.17
N GLY A 232 -2.32 -6.27 -25.22
CA GLY A 232 -2.53 -6.71 -23.83
C GLY A 232 -2.76 -8.22 -23.73
N ILE A 233 -3.22 -8.66 -22.55
CA ILE A 233 -3.38 -10.09 -22.24
C ILE A 233 -4.84 -10.41 -21.89
N GLU A 234 -5.32 -11.58 -22.32
CA GLU A 234 -6.63 -12.07 -21.91
C GLU A 234 -6.67 -12.29 -20.37
N PRO A 235 -7.70 -11.81 -19.64
CA PRO A 235 -7.75 -11.89 -18.18
C PRO A 235 -7.52 -13.28 -17.58
N SER A 236 -8.05 -14.32 -18.24
CA SER A 236 -7.91 -15.73 -17.86
C SER A 236 -6.46 -16.22 -17.87
N PHE A 237 -5.61 -15.56 -18.66
CA PHE A 237 -4.27 -16.02 -18.99
C PHE A 237 -3.15 -15.18 -18.36
N ARG A 238 -3.50 -14.06 -17.72
CA ARG A 238 -2.55 -13.18 -17.00
C ARG A 238 -1.63 -13.94 -16.06
N LYS A 239 -2.18 -14.84 -15.24
CA LYS A 239 -1.39 -15.64 -14.28
C LYS A 239 -0.25 -16.40 -14.95
N VAL A 240 -0.44 -16.87 -16.17
CA VAL A 240 0.60 -17.59 -16.91
C VAL A 240 1.59 -16.60 -17.53
N VAL A 241 1.09 -15.63 -18.28
CA VAL A 241 1.92 -14.72 -19.10
C VAL A 241 2.71 -13.74 -18.25
N TRP A 242 2.15 -13.24 -17.14
CA TRP A 242 2.84 -12.29 -16.26
C TRP A 242 4.14 -12.88 -15.70
N ARG A 243 4.21 -14.20 -15.50
CA ARG A 243 5.46 -14.86 -15.09
C ARG A 243 6.56 -14.74 -16.15
N HIS A 244 6.19 -14.81 -17.43
CA HIS A 244 7.11 -14.54 -18.54
C HIS A 244 7.43 -13.05 -18.67
N LEU A 245 6.42 -12.20 -18.59
CA LEU A 245 6.56 -10.74 -18.68
C LEU A 245 7.49 -10.17 -17.60
N LEU A 246 7.40 -10.74 -16.39
CA LEU A 246 8.23 -10.39 -15.24
C LEU A 246 9.53 -11.21 -15.20
N ASN A 247 9.88 -11.99 -16.23
CA ASN A 247 11.13 -12.77 -16.30
C ASN A 247 11.43 -13.61 -15.03
N ILE A 248 10.42 -14.23 -14.39
CA ILE A 248 10.68 -15.02 -13.17
C ILE A 248 11.36 -16.36 -13.46
N PHE A 249 11.39 -16.78 -14.73
CA PHE A 249 12.04 -18.02 -15.17
C PHE A 249 13.30 -17.68 -15.98
N PRO A 250 14.40 -18.41 -15.81
CA PRO A 250 15.48 -18.41 -16.79
C PRO A 250 14.96 -18.77 -18.18
N SER A 251 15.52 -18.15 -19.22
CA SER A 251 15.09 -18.30 -20.61
C SER A 251 15.19 -19.74 -21.13
N SER A 252 16.14 -20.52 -20.59
CA SER A 252 16.38 -21.92 -20.98
C SER A 252 15.43 -22.94 -20.34
N MET A 253 14.67 -22.58 -19.29
CA MET A 253 13.84 -23.56 -18.57
C MET A 253 12.66 -24.06 -19.42
N THR A 254 12.51 -25.38 -19.45
CA THR A 254 11.37 -26.12 -20.01
C THR A 254 10.11 -25.94 -19.16
N GLY A 255 8.95 -26.31 -19.70
CA GLY A 255 7.68 -26.27 -18.97
C GLY A 255 7.69 -27.13 -17.70
N THR A 256 8.31 -28.31 -17.76
CA THR A 256 8.47 -29.22 -16.62
C THR A 256 9.39 -28.66 -15.55
N GLU A 257 10.53 -28.09 -15.93
CA GLU A 257 11.47 -27.47 -14.97
C GLU A 257 10.84 -26.27 -14.27
N ARG A 258 10.00 -25.49 -14.96
CA ARG A 258 9.27 -24.37 -14.33
C ARG A 258 8.31 -24.84 -13.25
N ILE A 259 7.66 -25.98 -13.42
CA ILE A 259 6.77 -26.54 -12.38
C ILE A 259 7.58 -26.85 -11.12
N GLU A 260 8.75 -27.50 -11.28
CA GLU A 260 9.61 -27.82 -10.14
C GLU A 260 10.22 -26.57 -9.49
N TYR A 261 10.63 -25.60 -10.31
CA TYR A 261 11.08 -24.30 -9.84
C TYR A 261 10.02 -23.61 -8.96
N LEU A 262 8.76 -23.57 -9.39
CA LEU A 262 7.68 -22.95 -8.61
C LEU A 262 7.41 -23.68 -7.28
N LYS A 263 7.58 -25.01 -7.23
CA LYS A 263 7.54 -25.73 -5.94
C LYS A 263 8.68 -25.29 -5.02
N SER A 264 9.88 -25.15 -5.57
CA SER A 264 11.04 -24.68 -4.80
C SER A 264 10.84 -23.26 -4.27
N VAL A 265 10.27 -22.37 -5.09
CA VAL A 265 9.90 -20.99 -4.72
C VAL A 265 8.95 -21.00 -3.52
N ASN A 266 7.94 -21.88 -3.53
CA ASN A 266 7.01 -22.01 -2.42
C ASN A 266 7.71 -22.38 -1.11
N ILE A 267 8.56 -23.41 -1.15
CA ILE A 267 9.33 -23.85 0.03
C ILE A 267 10.23 -22.71 0.55
N GLN A 268 10.88 -21.97 -0.34
CA GLN A 268 11.75 -20.86 0.08
C GLN A 268 10.96 -19.69 0.67
N TYR A 269 9.84 -19.32 0.06
CA TYR A 269 8.98 -18.26 0.58
C TYR A 269 8.50 -18.57 2.00
N GLU A 270 8.01 -19.80 2.24
CA GLU A 270 7.57 -20.21 3.57
C GLU A 270 8.70 -20.16 4.60
N LYS A 271 9.93 -20.57 4.22
CA LYS A 271 11.11 -20.42 5.09
C LYS A 271 11.40 -18.97 5.46
N LEU A 272 11.33 -18.05 4.48
CA LEU A 272 11.54 -16.62 4.72
C LEU A 272 10.45 -16.04 5.63
N LYS A 273 9.19 -16.42 5.40
CA LYS A 273 8.05 -15.99 6.19
C LYS A 273 8.15 -16.44 7.65
N MET A 274 8.44 -17.73 7.86
CA MET A 274 8.60 -18.30 9.19
C MET A 274 9.79 -17.71 9.94
N ARG A 275 10.87 -17.36 9.23
CA ARG A 275 12.07 -16.76 9.83
C ARG A 275 11.75 -15.42 10.50
N TRP A 276 11.17 -14.47 9.77
CA TRP A 276 10.89 -13.16 10.35
C TRP A 276 9.81 -13.23 11.43
N ALA A 277 8.86 -14.17 11.31
CA ALA A 277 7.87 -14.42 12.36
C ALA A 277 8.52 -14.90 13.66
N HIS A 278 9.50 -15.81 13.59
CA HIS A 278 10.24 -16.28 14.75
C HIS A 278 11.21 -15.22 15.32
N GLU A 279 11.89 -14.48 14.45
CA GLU A 279 12.80 -13.40 14.86
C GLU A 279 12.06 -12.29 15.59
N HIS A 280 10.83 -11.97 15.16
CA HIS A 280 9.95 -11.01 15.83
C HIS A 280 9.66 -11.40 17.30
N GLU A 281 9.61 -12.70 17.62
CA GLU A 281 9.28 -13.20 18.96
C GLU A 281 10.50 -13.38 19.88
N SER A 282 11.74 -13.39 19.35
CA SER A 282 12.92 -13.86 20.09
C SER A 282 13.97 -12.80 20.44
N CYS A 283 14.31 -11.85 19.54
CA CYS A 283 15.51 -11.01 19.68
C CYS A 283 15.18 -9.51 19.76
N GLN A 284 15.37 -8.87 20.93
CA GLN A 284 14.91 -7.50 21.23
C GLN A 284 15.19 -6.43 20.17
N GLU A 285 16.41 -6.35 19.61
CA GLU A 285 16.77 -5.28 18.64
C GLU A 285 16.20 -5.54 17.24
N LYS A 286 16.36 -6.75 16.70
CA LYS A 286 15.78 -7.15 15.40
C LYS A 286 14.25 -7.13 15.44
N THR A 287 13.68 -7.49 16.58
CA THR A 287 12.24 -7.42 16.84
C THR A 287 11.71 -6.00 16.63
N GLU A 288 12.41 -4.95 17.06
CA GLU A 288 11.89 -3.57 16.95
C GLU A 288 11.83 -3.09 15.49
N THR A 289 12.86 -3.38 14.70
CA THR A 289 12.84 -3.03 13.27
C THR A 289 11.75 -3.80 12.53
N ILE A 290 11.60 -5.10 12.81
CA ILE A 290 10.54 -5.92 12.21
C ILE A 290 9.16 -5.40 12.64
N ARG A 291 8.98 -4.99 13.91
CA ARG A 291 7.73 -4.38 14.41
C ARG A 291 7.36 -3.11 13.65
N LEU A 292 8.31 -2.20 13.46
CA LEU A 292 8.07 -0.96 12.72
C LEU A 292 7.67 -1.24 11.26
N ILE A 293 8.35 -2.17 10.60
CA ILE A 293 8.00 -2.62 9.25
C ILE A 293 6.57 -3.18 9.24
N MET A 294 6.25 -4.07 10.17
CA MET A 294 4.92 -4.68 10.28
C MET A 294 3.83 -3.63 10.50
N GLN A 295 4.03 -2.67 11.40
CA GLN A 295 3.06 -1.60 11.65
C GLN A 295 2.78 -0.78 10.39
N THR A 296 3.85 -0.38 9.67
CA THR A 296 3.74 0.44 8.46
C THR A 296 3.05 -0.33 7.33
N VAL A 297 3.48 -1.57 7.09
CA VAL A 297 2.88 -2.46 6.07
C VAL A 297 1.41 -2.73 6.38
N ARG A 298 1.07 -2.98 7.65
CA ARG A 298 -0.32 -3.28 8.07
C ARG A 298 -1.25 -2.11 7.79
N LYS A 299 -0.83 -0.87 8.12
CA LYS A 299 -1.61 0.34 7.84
C LYS A 299 -1.98 0.42 6.36
N ASP A 300 -1.02 0.19 5.48
CA ASP A 300 -1.25 0.27 4.04
C ASP A 300 -2.04 -0.93 3.50
N ALA A 301 -1.79 -2.15 3.98
CA ALA A 301 -2.53 -3.33 3.56
C ALA A 301 -4.04 -3.19 3.84
N LEU A 302 -4.42 -2.67 5.03
CA LEU A 302 -5.83 -2.53 5.44
C LEU A 302 -6.63 -1.54 4.57
N ARG A 303 -5.96 -0.52 4.01
CA ARG A 303 -6.59 0.47 3.12
C ARG A 303 -6.47 0.15 1.63
N THR A 304 -5.75 -0.91 1.25
CA THR A 304 -5.47 -1.21 -0.16
C THR A 304 -6.69 -1.77 -0.91
N ASP A 305 -7.09 -1.08 -1.98
CA ASP A 305 -8.04 -1.55 -3.02
C ASP A 305 -9.38 -2.10 -2.47
N ARG A 306 -9.85 -1.57 -1.35
CA ARG A 306 -11.04 -2.05 -0.62
C ARG A 306 -12.36 -1.93 -1.39
N ALA A 307 -12.41 -1.05 -2.40
CA ALA A 307 -13.53 -0.94 -3.33
C ALA A 307 -13.67 -2.19 -4.23
N PHE A 308 -12.61 -3.00 -4.35
CA PHE A 308 -12.59 -4.16 -5.20
C PHE A 308 -12.86 -5.43 -4.39
N GLY A 309 -13.77 -6.28 -4.90
CA GLY A 309 -14.34 -7.42 -4.15
C GLY A 309 -13.30 -8.41 -3.60
N PHE A 310 -12.12 -8.52 -4.20
CA PHE A 310 -11.05 -9.39 -3.71
C PHE A 310 -10.48 -8.92 -2.36
N TYR A 311 -10.43 -7.60 -2.11
CA TYR A 311 -9.95 -7.02 -0.86
C TYR A 311 -11.07 -6.48 0.02
N ALA A 312 -12.31 -6.42 -0.46
CA ALA A 312 -13.46 -5.93 0.30
C ALA A 312 -13.79 -6.80 1.53
N GLY A 313 -14.62 -6.28 2.43
CA GLY A 313 -15.09 -6.99 3.62
C GLY A 313 -14.34 -6.60 4.89
N SER A 314 -14.27 -7.50 5.87
CA SER A 314 -13.61 -7.23 7.16
C SER A 314 -12.10 -7.09 7.03
N ASP A 315 -11.46 -6.56 8.08
CA ASP A 315 -10.01 -6.48 8.19
C ASP A 315 -9.33 -7.87 8.27
N ASN A 316 -10.08 -8.89 8.67
CA ASN A 316 -9.66 -10.30 8.64
C ASN A 316 -9.77 -10.94 7.24
N ASN A 317 -9.85 -10.14 6.16
CA ASN A 317 -9.85 -10.66 4.80
C ASN A 317 -8.52 -11.39 4.54
N VAL A 318 -8.60 -12.65 4.10
CA VAL A 318 -7.43 -13.51 3.84
C VAL A 318 -6.47 -12.92 2.82
N ASN A 319 -6.96 -12.19 1.82
CA ASN A 319 -6.13 -11.55 0.80
C ASN A 319 -5.43 -10.30 1.33
N VAL A 320 -6.03 -9.59 2.28
CA VAL A 320 -5.37 -8.48 3.01
C VAL A 320 -4.25 -9.04 3.89
N GLN A 321 -4.50 -10.15 4.58
CA GLN A 321 -3.47 -10.86 5.34
C GLN A 321 -2.32 -11.35 4.45
N SER A 322 -2.64 -11.90 3.27
CA SER A 322 -1.61 -12.32 2.31
C SER A 322 -0.82 -11.15 1.76
N LEU A 323 -1.45 -10.02 1.47
CA LEU A 323 -0.76 -8.79 1.07
C LEU A 323 0.23 -8.34 2.15
N PHE A 324 -0.21 -8.33 3.41
CA PHE A 324 0.66 -8.05 4.56
C PHE A 324 1.85 -9.02 4.61
N ASN A 325 1.61 -10.33 4.54
CA ASN A 325 2.65 -11.35 4.61
C ASN A 325 3.71 -11.18 3.50
N ILE A 326 3.29 -10.90 2.27
CA ILE A 326 4.18 -10.73 1.11
C ILE A 326 5.06 -9.49 1.30
N LEU A 327 4.47 -8.35 1.65
CA LEU A 327 5.18 -7.09 1.84
C LEU A 327 6.15 -7.16 3.02
N THR A 328 5.72 -7.67 4.18
CA THR A 328 6.60 -7.85 5.33
C THR A 328 7.76 -8.78 5.01
N THR A 329 7.49 -9.92 4.36
CA THR A 329 8.54 -10.85 3.92
C THR A 329 9.53 -10.18 2.96
N TYR A 330 9.05 -9.32 2.07
CA TYR A 330 9.95 -8.58 1.19
C TYR A 330 10.83 -7.60 1.96
N CYS A 331 10.23 -6.73 2.77
CA CYS A 331 10.93 -5.65 3.46
C CYS A 331 11.97 -6.15 4.47
N VAL A 332 11.67 -7.21 5.22
CA VAL A 332 12.62 -7.81 6.16
C VAL A 332 13.83 -8.42 5.44
N ASN A 333 13.62 -8.97 4.24
CA ASN A 333 14.70 -9.57 3.44
C ASN A 333 15.40 -8.56 2.50
N HIS A 334 14.97 -7.29 2.48
CA HIS A 334 15.57 -6.22 1.67
C HIS A 334 15.73 -4.92 2.49
N PRO A 335 16.58 -4.93 3.54
CA PRO A 335 16.67 -3.83 4.50
C PRO A 335 17.22 -2.52 3.91
N SER A 336 17.87 -2.55 2.74
CA SER A 336 18.32 -1.32 2.06
C SER A 336 17.17 -0.54 1.42
N ILE A 337 16.03 -1.19 1.18
CA ILE A 337 14.82 -0.58 0.60
C ILE A 337 13.78 -0.40 1.71
N THR A 338 13.64 -1.40 2.59
CA THR A 338 12.58 -1.47 3.61
C THR A 338 11.18 -1.35 2.99
N TYR A 339 10.24 -0.71 3.68
CA TYR A 339 8.89 -0.45 3.17
C TYR A 339 8.72 1.02 2.83
N CYS A 340 8.25 1.29 1.61
CA CYS A 340 7.80 2.60 1.18
C CYS A 340 6.34 2.52 0.75
N GLN A 341 5.56 3.54 1.12
CA GLN A 341 4.18 3.68 0.69
C GLN A 341 4.10 3.61 -0.85
N GLY A 342 3.16 2.82 -1.37
CA GLY A 342 3.02 2.55 -2.81
C GLY A 342 3.57 1.20 -3.25
N MET A 343 4.40 0.55 -2.44
CA MET A 343 4.80 -0.84 -2.71
C MET A 343 3.61 -1.81 -2.64
N ASN A 344 2.66 -1.54 -1.74
CA ASN A 344 1.40 -2.27 -1.61
C ASN A 344 0.55 -2.26 -2.89
N ASP A 345 0.61 -1.17 -3.68
CA ASP A 345 -0.15 -1.03 -4.92
C ASP A 345 0.29 -2.06 -5.99
N TYR A 346 1.59 -2.31 -6.10
CA TYR A 346 2.16 -3.34 -6.98
C TYR A 346 1.89 -4.74 -6.44
N ALA A 347 2.14 -4.97 -5.14
CA ALA A 347 1.91 -6.27 -4.52
C ALA A 347 0.43 -6.70 -4.59
N SER A 348 -0.51 -5.76 -4.43
CA SER A 348 -1.95 -5.99 -4.58
C SER A 348 -2.31 -6.49 -5.96
N THR A 349 -1.82 -5.79 -6.99
CA THR A 349 -2.05 -6.12 -8.39
C THR A 349 -1.53 -7.53 -8.72
N LEU A 350 -0.32 -7.86 -8.26
CA LEU A 350 0.27 -9.17 -8.44
C LEU A 350 -0.50 -10.27 -7.68
N LEU A 351 -0.89 -10.02 -6.42
CA LEU A 351 -1.64 -10.98 -5.61
C LEU A 351 -2.99 -11.31 -6.23
N TYR A 352 -3.67 -10.30 -6.76
CA TYR A 352 -4.92 -10.49 -7.49
C TYR A 352 -4.74 -11.43 -8.69
N VAL A 353 -3.67 -11.28 -9.46
CA VAL A 353 -3.43 -12.14 -10.64
C VAL A 353 -2.94 -13.54 -10.25
N MET A 354 -2.01 -13.62 -9.31
CA MET A 354 -1.32 -14.87 -8.97
C MET A 354 -2.12 -15.76 -8.02
N ARG A 355 -2.92 -15.18 -7.13
CA ARG A 355 -3.75 -15.86 -6.11
C ARG A 355 -2.98 -16.68 -5.06
N GLU A 356 -1.66 -16.63 -5.07
CA GLU A 356 -0.79 -17.45 -4.21
C GLU A 356 0.36 -16.58 -3.67
N GLU A 357 0.64 -16.66 -2.37
CA GLU A 357 1.63 -15.80 -1.71
C GLU A 357 3.03 -15.97 -2.31
N ALA A 358 3.54 -17.19 -2.39
CA ALA A 358 4.90 -17.45 -2.86
C ALA A 358 5.12 -17.03 -4.33
N LEU A 359 4.13 -17.30 -5.18
CA LEU A 359 4.19 -16.89 -6.60
C LEU A 359 4.10 -15.35 -6.72
N THR A 360 3.27 -14.72 -5.91
CA THR A 360 3.19 -13.26 -5.85
C THR A 360 4.50 -12.66 -5.38
N TYR A 361 5.11 -13.24 -4.35
CA TYR A 361 6.37 -12.79 -3.78
C TYR A 361 7.51 -12.80 -4.80
N ILE A 362 7.71 -13.89 -5.55
CA ILE A 362 8.77 -13.93 -6.56
C ILE A 362 8.51 -12.94 -7.71
N CYS A 363 7.25 -12.76 -8.11
CA CYS A 363 6.88 -11.75 -9.11
C CYS A 363 7.12 -10.32 -8.57
N PHE A 364 6.85 -10.10 -7.29
CA PHE A 364 7.07 -8.82 -6.61
C PHE A 364 8.57 -8.51 -6.49
N CYS A 365 9.40 -9.50 -6.12
CA CYS A 365 10.85 -9.35 -6.17
C CYS A 365 11.33 -8.96 -7.57
N SER A 366 10.77 -9.60 -8.61
CA SER A 366 11.15 -9.28 -10.00
C SER A 366 10.80 -7.85 -10.40
N ILE A 367 9.57 -7.39 -10.12
CA ILE A 367 9.22 -6.01 -10.47
C ILE A 367 10.03 -5.01 -9.64
N MET A 368 10.24 -5.27 -8.35
CA MET A 368 11.01 -4.41 -7.49
C MET A 368 12.47 -4.29 -7.92
N LYS A 369 13.09 -5.32 -8.51
CA LYS A 369 14.45 -5.17 -9.11
C LYS A 369 14.52 -4.01 -10.10
N ARG A 370 13.42 -3.74 -10.82
CA ARG A 370 13.31 -2.72 -11.86
C ARG A 370 12.86 -1.37 -11.33
N ILE A 371 11.89 -1.36 -10.40
CA ILE A 371 11.25 -0.12 -9.95
C ILE A 371 11.75 0.40 -8.59
N ARG A 372 12.57 -0.37 -7.85
CA ARG A 372 13.06 0.00 -6.50
C ARG A 372 13.71 1.37 -6.42
N ALA A 373 14.36 1.82 -7.50
CA ALA A 373 14.99 3.14 -7.54
C ALA A 373 13.97 4.28 -7.35
N ASN A 374 12.70 4.07 -7.75
CA ASN A 374 11.63 5.04 -7.53
C ASN A 374 11.27 5.22 -6.04
N PHE A 375 11.63 4.25 -5.20
CA PHE A 375 11.39 4.23 -3.76
C PHE A 375 12.66 4.52 -2.96
N ALA A 376 13.77 4.86 -3.61
CA ALA A 376 15.00 5.20 -2.93
C ALA A 376 14.85 6.51 -2.16
N THR A 377 15.43 6.58 -0.97
CA THR A 377 15.38 7.75 -0.07
C THR A 377 16.11 8.97 -0.64
N ASP A 378 16.98 8.78 -1.63
CA ASP A 378 17.67 9.86 -2.34
C ASP A 378 16.77 10.61 -3.34
N GLY A 379 15.61 10.03 -3.71
CA GLY A 379 14.66 10.62 -4.66
C GLY A 379 15.20 10.82 -6.08
N VAL A 380 16.38 10.29 -6.43
CA VAL A 380 17.05 10.61 -7.70
C VAL A 380 16.25 10.12 -8.90
N ALA A 381 15.71 8.90 -8.83
CA ALA A 381 14.94 8.32 -9.93
C ALA A 381 13.64 9.10 -10.18
N ILE A 382 12.89 9.43 -9.12
CA ILE A 382 11.63 10.16 -9.27
C ILE A 382 11.86 11.59 -9.73
N ALA A 383 12.90 12.27 -9.23
CA ALA A 383 13.31 13.59 -9.72
C ALA A 383 13.70 13.57 -11.20
N THR A 384 14.38 12.51 -11.65
CA THR A 384 14.72 12.31 -13.07
C THR A 384 13.45 12.15 -13.92
N LYS A 385 12.46 11.38 -13.45
CA LYS A 385 11.16 11.25 -14.15
C LYS A 385 10.43 12.58 -14.24
N PHE A 386 10.39 13.36 -13.16
CA PHE A 386 9.82 14.72 -13.19
C PHE A 386 10.54 15.60 -14.21
N HIS A 387 11.87 15.59 -14.23
CA HIS A 387 12.65 16.37 -15.18
C HIS A 387 12.28 16.00 -16.63
N HIS A 388 12.27 14.71 -16.96
CA HIS A 388 11.86 14.24 -18.28
C HIS A 388 10.44 14.68 -18.63
N LEU A 389 9.50 14.60 -17.68
CA LEU A 389 8.12 15.02 -17.91
C LEU A 389 8.00 16.53 -18.19
N LYS A 390 8.77 17.38 -17.49
CA LYS A 390 8.82 18.82 -17.77
C LYS A 390 9.30 19.10 -19.19
N VAL A 391 10.39 18.45 -19.61
CA VAL A 391 10.94 18.58 -20.97
C VAL A 391 9.92 18.11 -22.02
N LEU A 392 9.18 17.02 -21.74
CA LEU A 392 8.13 16.54 -22.62
C LEU A 392 6.98 17.55 -22.75
N PHE A 393 6.48 18.12 -21.64
CA PHE A 393 5.41 19.14 -21.71
C PHE A 393 5.85 20.37 -22.50
N GLN A 394 7.06 20.88 -22.25
CA GLN A 394 7.62 22.03 -22.98
C GLN A 394 7.69 21.78 -24.49
N ALA A 395 7.99 20.55 -24.89
CA ALA A 395 8.11 20.18 -26.30
C ALA A 395 6.77 19.88 -26.97
N VAL A 396 5.83 19.25 -26.26
CA VAL A 396 4.55 18.76 -26.82
C VAL A 396 3.47 19.83 -26.77
N ASP A 397 3.36 20.56 -25.66
CA ASP A 397 2.34 21.59 -25.45
C ASP A 397 2.94 22.79 -24.69
N PRO A 398 3.72 23.65 -25.39
CA PRO A 398 4.34 24.81 -24.78
C PRO A 398 3.32 25.80 -24.21
N VAL A 399 2.11 25.87 -24.78
CA VAL A 399 1.05 26.76 -24.30
C VAL A 399 0.55 26.29 -22.92
N TYR A 400 0.35 24.99 -22.75
CA TYR A 400 -0.03 24.43 -21.45
C TYR A 400 1.10 24.48 -20.43
N TRP A 401 2.36 24.35 -20.87
CA TRP A 401 3.52 24.58 -20.01
C TRP A 401 3.57 26.03 -19.47
N ASP A 402 3.32 27.03 -20.32
CA ASP A 402 3.25 28.43 -19.89
C ASP A 402 2.13 28.65 -18.86
N TYR A 403 0.99 27.97 -19.03
CA TYR A 403 -0.06 27.96 -18.00
C TYR A 403 0.46 27.43 -16.65
N PHE A 404 1.20 26.33 -16.62
CA PHE A 404 1.82 25.84 -15.37
C PHE A 404 2.78 26.86 -14.75
N CYS A 405 3.54 27.59 -15.57
CA CYS A 405 4.38 28.69 -15.08
C CYS A 405 3.55 29.78 -14.41
N THR A 406 2.44 30.20 -15.03
CA THR A 406 1.56 31.23 -14.45
C THR A 406 0.81 30.76 -13.19
N ALA A 407 0.54 29.46 -13.08
CA ALA A 407 -0.17 28.85 -11.96
C ALA A 407 0.73 28.37 -10.81
N ASP A 408 2.04 28.65 -10.87
CA ASP A 408 3.06 28.17 -9.91
C ASP A 408 3.05 26.63 -9.74
N ALA A 409 2.76 25.91 -10.84
CA ALA A 409 2.60 24.45 -10.87
C ALA A 409 3.77 23.74 -11.58
N VAL A 410 4.89 24.43 -11.80
CA VAL A 410 6.06 23.94 -12.57
C VAL A 410 6.82 22.80 -11.90
N ASN A 411 6.56 22.53 -10.62
CA ASN A 411 7.11 21.37 -9.91
C ASN A 411 6.40 20.06 -10.28
N LEU A 412 5.21 20.14 -10.88
CA LEU A 412 4.36 19.03 -11.30
C LEU A 412 3.99 18.06 -10.17
N LEU A 413 4.02 18.45 -8.89
CA LEU A 413 3.81 17.52 -7.77
C LEU A 413 2.46 16.77 -7.83
N PHE A 414 1.47 17.35 -8.48
CA PHE A 414 0.17 16.72 -8.74
C PHE A 414 0.24 15.42 -9.56
N VAL A 415 1.34 15.14 -10.28
CA VAL A 415 1.56 13.87 -11.02
C VAL A 415 2.49 12.89 -10.31
N TYR A 416 2.93 13.18 -9.09
CA TYR A 416 3.85 12.31 -8.34
C TYR A 416 3.33 10.87 -8.26
N ARG A 417 2.05 10.73 -7.87
CA ARG A 417 1.37 9.44 -7.77
C ARG A 417 1.39 8.68 -9.10
N TRP A 418 1.23 9.39 -10.22
CA TRP A 418 1.24 8.81 -11.57
C TRP A 418 2.59 8.18 -11.88
N LEU A 419 3.67 8.92 -11.59
CA LEU A 419 5.05 8.50 -11.87
C LEU A 419 5.55 7.40 -10.94
N LEU A 420 5.11 7.40 -9.68
CA LEU A 420 5.50 6.41 -8.68
C LEU A 420 4.75 5.09 -8.84
N LEU A 421 3.44 5.16 -9.14
CA LEU A 421 2.55 4.00 -9.22
C LEU A 421 2.21 3.56 -10.64
N GLU A 422 2.96 4.05 -11.65
CA GLU A 422 2.73 3.69 -13.06
C GLU A 422 1.26 3.91 -13.48
N CYS A 423 0.68 5.02 -13.01
CA CYS A 423 -0.72 5.41 -13.17
C CYS A 423 -1.77 4.41 -12.64
N LYS A 424 -1.42 3.37 -11.88
CA LYS A 424 -2.36 2.35 -11.39
C LYS A 424 -3.62 2.95 -10.72
N ARG A 425 -3.45 4.00 -9.92
CA ARG A 425 -4.55 4.69 -9.20
C ARG A 425 -5.44 5.56 -10.11
N GLU A 426 -5.02 5.82 -11.34
CA GLU A 426 -5.76 6.68 -12.29
C GLU A 426 -6.76 5.88 -13.14
N PHE A 427 -6.75 4.55 -13.02
CA PHE A 427 -7.60 3.65 -13.78
C PHE A 427 -8.44 2.77 -12.86
N PRO A 428 -9.65 2.37 -13.30
CA PRO A 428 -10.36 1.25 -12.68
C PRO A 428 -9.45 0.03 -12.59
N PHE A 429 -9.61 -0.77 -11.53
CA PHE A 429 -8.69 -1.86 -11.23
C PHE A 429 -8.44 -2.81 -12.42
N SER A 430 -9.48 -3.16 -13.19
CA SER A 430 -9.37 -4.01 -14.38
C SER A 430 -8.51 -3.40 -15.49
N ASP A 431 -8.59 -2.07 -15.66
CA ASP A 431 -7.91 -1.33 -16.72
C ASP A 431 -6.47 -1.06 -16.31
N ALA A 432 -6.22 -0.79 -15.02
CA ALA A 432 -4.90 -0.69 -14.44
C ALA A 432 -4.05 -1.93 -14.73
N LEU A 433 -4.62 -3.14 -14.65
CA LEU A 433 -3.92 -4.38 -15.03
C LEU A 433 -3.37 -4.31 -16.46
N ARG A 434 -4.16 -3.80 -17.41
CA ARG A 434 -3.75 -3.68 -18.80
C ARG A 434 -2.70 -2.60 -19.01
N VAL A 435 -2.85 -1.46 -18.33
CA VAL A 435 -1.85 -0.38 -18.36
C VAL A 435 -0.49 -0.91 -17.89
N LEU A 436 -0.48 -1.65 -16.79
CA LEU A 436 0.74 -2.27 -16.25
C LEU A 436 1.31 -3.33 -17.19
N GLU A 437 0.48 -4.16 -17.83
CA GLU A 437 0.95 -5.12 -18.85
C GLU A 437 1.70 -4.44 -19.99
N VAL A 438 1.13 -3.36 -20.53
CA VAL A 438 1.74 -2.58 -21.59
C VAL A 438 3.03 -1.93 -21.10
N MET A 439 3.03 -1.30 -19.93
CA MET A 439 4.25 -0.70 -19.37
C MET A 439 5.34 -1.75 -19.14
N TRP A 440 5.02 -2.89 -18.53
CA TRP A 440 5.99 -3.93 -18.23
C TRP A 440 6.52 -4.68 -19.46
N SER A 441 5.78 -4.67 -20.57
CA SER A 441 6.25 -5.21 -21.84
C SER A 441 7.43 -4.42 -22.42
N THR A 442 7.51 -3.12 -22.10
CA THR A 442 8.59 -2.21 -22.54
C THR A 442 9.83 -2.24 -21.64
N LEU A 443 9.76 -2.95 -20.51
CA LEU A 443 10.90 -3.07 -19.60
C LEU A 443 12.06 -3.84 -20.27
N PRO A 444 13.32 -3.48 -19.96
CA PRO A 444 14.47 -4.21 -20.45
C PRO A 444 14.37 -5.71 -20.19
N ILE A 445 14.82 -6.51 -21.16
CA ILE A 445 14.86 -7.96 -21.02
C ILE A 445 16.07 -8.31 -20.15
N ASP A 446 15.83 -8.48 -18.86
CA ASP A 446 16.81 -9.07 -17.96
C ASP A 446 16.98 -10.55 -18.33
N ASN A 447 18.19 -10.97 -18.68
CA ASN A 447 18.51 -12.36 -19.03
C ASN A 447 18.61 -13.28 -17.81
N GLU A 448 18.72 -12.71 -16.61
CA GLU A 448 18.83 -13.44 -15.35
C GLU A 448 17.55 -13.29 -14.52
N PRO A 449 16.91 -14.40 -14.12
CA PRO A 449 15.73 -14.33 -13.26
C PRO A 449 16.10 -13.78 -11.88
N PRO A 450 15.11 -13.34 -11.08
CA PRO A 450 15.33 -13.10 -9.67
C PRO A 450 15.83 -14.38 -8.98
N SER A 451 17.13 -14.43 -8.68
CA SER A 451 17.67 -15.42 -7.77
C SER A 451 17.08 -15.20 -6.37
N LEU A 452 16.53 -16.27 -5.80
CA LEU A 452 16.12 -16.31 -4.39
C LEU A 452 17.33 -16.27 -3.45
N SER A 453 18.56 -16.45 -3.96
CA SER A 453 19.81 -16.55 -3.20
C SER A 453 20.88 -15.49 -3.52
N GLU A 454 20.74 -14.67 -4.57
CA GLU A 454 21.66 -13.54 -4.87
C GLU A 454 21.21 -12.21 -4.28
N ILE A 455 20.20 -12.25 -3.42
CA ILE A 455 19.94 -11.15 -2.50
C ILE A 455 20.79 -11.48 -1.26
N PRO A 456 21.80 -10.67 -0.90
CA PRO A 456 22.59 -10.93 0.29
C PRO A 456 21.66 -11.19 1.46
N LEU A 457 21.67 -12.43 1.93
CA LEU A 457 21.26 -12.77 3.28
C LEU A 457 21.90 -11.72 4.17
N LEU A 458 21.06 -11.00 4.92
CA LEU A 458 21.41 -10.06 5.98
C LEU A 458 22.90 -10.15 6.29
N ALA A 459 23.64 -9.19 5.73
CA ALA A 459 25.10 -9.16 5.76
C ALA A 459 25.56 -9.70 7.11
N THR A 460 26.47 -10.65 7.10
CA THR A 460 27.45 -10.75 8.17
C THR A 460 27.87 -9.33 8.47
N LEU A 461 27.39 -8.80 9.59
CA LEU A 461 27.75 -7.48 10.09
C LEU A 461 29.25 -7.53 10.32
N ASP A 462 30.03 -7.16 9.31
CA ASP A 462 31.39 -6.73 9.54
C ASP A 462 31.30 -5.51 10.43
N SER A 463 31.94 -5.63 11.58
CA SER A 463 31.83 -4.80 12.77
C SER A 463 32.36 -3.36 12.62
N ASN A 464 32.45 -2.82 11.40
CA ASN A 464 33.12 -1.55 11.13
C ASN A 464 32.33 -0.51 10.31
N GLU A 465 31.09 -0.75 9.88
CA GLU A 465 30.23 0.30 9.34
C GLU A 465 29.12 0.66 10.32
N LYS A 466 29.30 1.79 11.02
CA LYS A 466 28.25 2.43 11.80
C LYS A 466 27.11 2.82 10.85
N LEU A 467 26.00 2.07 10.85
CA LEU A 467 24.74 2.58 10.33
C LEU A 467 24.38 3.86 11.10
N CYS A 468 24.37 4.98 10.39
CA CYS A 468 23.84 6.23 10.90
C CYS A 468 22.31 6.13 10.90
N PHE A 469 21.74 5.54 11.95
CA PHE A 469 20.32 5.68 12.26
C PHE A 469 20.08 7.11 12.77
N THR A 470 19.91 8.08 11.87
CA THR A 470 19.23 9.32 12.27
C THR A 470 17.73 9.05 12.32
N CYS A 471 17.32 8.59 13.49
CA CYS A 471 15.99 8.75 14.07
C CYS A 471 15.42 10.13 13.72
N ALA A 472 14.38 10.15 12.87
CA ALA A 472 13.52 11.31 12.69
C ALA A 472 12.40 11.29 13.74
N SER A 473 12.73 11.22 15.03
CA SER A 473 11.75 11.40 16.11
C SER A 473 12.41 11.51 17.49
N THR A 474 13.15 12.59 17.76
CA THR A 474 13.28 13.14 19.12
C THR A 474 13.86 14.56 19.07
N ARG A 475 13.01 15.59 19.17
CA ARG A 475 13.29 16.76 20.02
C ARG A 475 11.98 17.31 20.62
N PRO A 476 11.88 17.42 21.95
CA PRO A 476 10.90 18.25 22.63
C PRO A 476 11.39 19.71 22.67
N ASP A 477 10.44 20.65 22.71
CA ASP A 477 10.62 22.10 22.92
C ASP A 477 11.50 22.91 21.94
N CYS A 478 10.82 23.71 21.10
CA CYS A 478 11.22 25.11 20.93
C CYS A 478 10.02 25.97 20.49
N SER A 479 9.34 26.53 21.47
CA SER A 479 8.47 27.68 21.31
C SER A 479 9.30 28.95 21.12
N VAL A 480 9.33 29.55 19.92
CA VAL A 480 9.58 31.00 19.75
C VAL A 480 8.80 31.56 18.56
N ARG A 481 7.71 32.27 18.87
CA ARG A 481 7.26 33.43 18.07
C ARG A 481 8.28 34.56 18.27
N ARG A 482 8.89 35.08 17.20
CA ARG A 482 9.01 36.53 16.88
C ARG A 482 9.96 36.79 15.70
N ALA A 483 9.43 37.57 14.78
CA ALA A 483 10.03 38.50 13.81
C ALA A 483 11.49 38.95 14.04
N ILE A 484 12.20 39.13 12.92
CA ILE A 484 13.03 40.30 12.48
C ILE A 484 13.43 39.94 11.03
N SER A 485 12.81 40.52 9.99
CA SER A 485 13.19 41.75 9.28
C SER A 485 14.68 41.85 8.88
N CYS A 486 14.87 41.83 7.57
CA CYS A 486 15.87 42.53 6.75
C CYS A 486 16.95 41.74 6.00
N PRO A 487 17.27 42.22 4.78
CA PRO A 487 18.04 41.55 3.73
C PRO A 487 19.54 41.91 3.81
N ASP A 488 20.28 41.50 2.78
CA ASP A 488 21.67 41.82 2.44
C ASP A 488 22.71 40.76 2.79
N LEU A 489 23.15 40.04 1.76
CA LEU A 489 24.57 39.84 1.52
C LEU A 489 24.82 39.63 0.03
N TYR A 490 25.15 40.76 -0.60
CA TYR A 490 26.05 40.85 -1.74
C TYR A 490 27.29 39.98 -1.54
N LEU A 491 27.78 39.37 -2.62
CA LEU A 491 29.18 39.26 -3.04
C LEU A 491 29.16 38.55 -4.41
N SER A 492 29.20 39.32 -5.50
CA SER A 492 30.44 39.74 -6.18
C SER A 492 30.83 38.75 -7.28
N THR A 493 30.28 39.01 -8.46
CA THR A 493 30.90 38.70 -9.77
C THR A 493 32.31 39.28 -9.83
N GLU A 494 33.25 38.57 -10.43
CA GLU A 494 34.12 39.08 -11.52
C GLU A 494 34.97 37.94 -12.11
N PRO A 495 35.43 38.09 -13.37
CA PRO A 495 35.78 36.98 -14.26
C PRO A 495 37.31 36.74 -14.35
N ILE A 496 37.68 35.51 -14.72
CA ILE A 496 38.68 35.10 -15.75
C ILE A 496 38.50 33.59 -15.97
#